data_AF-A0A0U1NPE1-F1
#
_entry.id   AF-A0A0U1NPE1-F1
#
_cell.length_a   1.000
_cell.length_b   1.000
_cell.length_c   1.000
_cell.angle_alpha   90.00
_cell.angle_beta   90.00
_cell.angle_gamma   90.00
#
_symmetry.space_group_name_H-M   'P 1'
#
loop_
_entity.id
_entity.type
_entity.pdbx_description
1 polymer ?
#
loop_
_entity_poly.entity_id
_entity_poly.type
_entity_poly.pdbx_seq_one_letter_code
_entity_poly.pdbx_strand_id
1 'polypeptide(L)'
;MDEMSKTSRRAFLRGSAAVAAGTAAGTVSAQTPDPAITELQDWASYLGAGVDETPYGLPISFESDVIRRNVEWLTASPISSINFTPIHALEGTITPQGCAFERHHSGAIELHKDDYRLMINGLVERPLVFTYEDLERLPRENHVYFCECAANTGMEWAGAQLNGVQFTHGMIHNMEYTGVPLRTLLKEAGADISLDKWVYVEGADASSNGRSIPMEKALDDVLVAFKANGEALRMEHGYPVRLVVPGWEGNLWVKWLRRIEITDRAVESREETSKYTDVYEDGVARKWTWVMDAKSVITSPSPQMPITHGAGPMVISGLAWSGHGQITRVDVSKDGGITWETARLGKQGDTKALTRFYLDTEWDGAPMLLQARAMDDTGYVQPTKEQLREQRGENAVYHNNCIQTWYVDVEGKAENVEVS
;
A
#
# COMPACT_ATOMS: atom_id res chain seq x y z
N MET A 1 52.96 -48.55 37.24
CA MET A 1 52.53 -49.42 36.12
C MET A 1 51.04 -49.16 36.00
N ASP A 2 50.71 -48.02 35.38
CA ASP A 2 50.35 -47.92 33.95
C ASP A 2 48.95 -48.52 33.74
N GLU A 3 47.95 -47.86 33.17
CA GLU A 3 48.00 -46.83 32.15
C GLU A 3 46.63 -46.12 32.09
N MET A 4 46.63 -44.80 31.91
CA MET A 4 45.44 -44.00 31.65
C MET A 4 44.90 -44.28 30.24
N SER A 5 43.72 -44.90 30.13
CA SER A 5 42.96 -44.93 28.87
C SER A 5 42.30 -43.57 28.63
N LYS A 6 42.87 -42.81 27.70
CA LYS A 6 42.28 -41.57 27.14
C LYS A 6 41.12 -41.94 26.23
N THR A 7 39.88 -41.75 26.70
CA THR A 7 38.70 -41.76 25.84
C THR A 7 38.74 -40.52 24.93
N SER A 8 39.14 -40.72 23.67
CA SER A 8 39.18 -39.67 22.65
C SER A 8 37.77 -39.18 22.32
N ARG A 9 37.62 -37.85 22.21
CA ARG A 9 36.41 -37.14 21.73
C ARG A 9 35.87 -37.63 20.37
N ARG A 10 36.61 -38.46 19.63
CA ARG A 10 36.14 -39.11 18.38
C ARG A 10 35.13 -40.25 18.58
N ALA A 11 35.00 -40.83 19.77
CA ALA A 11 34.06 -41.93 20.00
C ALA A 11 32.60 -41.47 20.20
N PHE A 12 32.38 -40.21 20.55
CA PHE A 12 31.04 -39.67 20.80
C PHE A 12 30.27 -39.26 19.51
N LEU A 13 30.96 -39.19 18.37
CA LEU A 13 30.36 -38.77 17.08
C LEU A 13 29.90 -39.92 16.18
N ARG A 14 29.95 -41.18 16.64
CA ARG A 14 29.53 -42.35 15.83
C ARG A 14 28.28 -43.06 16.32
N GLY A 15 27.58 -42.53 17.33
CA GLY A 15 26.54 -43.27 18.06
C GLY A 15 25.12 -42.71 18.03
N SER A 16 24.78 -41.74 17.19
CA SER A 16 23.47 -41.06 17.26
C SER A 16 22.90 -40.65 15.90
N ALA A 17 22.97 -41.55 14.91
CA ALA A 17 22.25 -41.39 13.65
C ALA A 17 21.35 -42.61 13.38
N ALA A 18 20.34 -42.82 14.23
CA ALA A 18 19.27 -43.78 13.97
C ALA A 18 18.04 -43.51 14.84
N VAL A 19 17.33 -42.39 14.60
CA VAL A 19 15.89 -42.29 14.89
C VAL A 19 15.24 -41.44 13.81
N ALA A 20 14.21 -42.01 13.19
CA ALA A 20 13.49 -41.51 12.03
C ALA A 20 12.74 -40.19 12.29
N ALA A 21 12.83 -39.28 11.33
CA ALA A 21 11.78 -38.31 11.03
C ALA A 21 11.71 -38.22 9.50
N GLY A 22 10.56 -38.60 8.95
CA GLY A 22 10.27 -38.44 7.52
C GLY A 22 10.22 -36.94 7.20
N THR A 23 11.28 -36.45 6.58
CA THR A 23 11.33 -35.18 5.88
C THR A 23 11.68 -35.51 4.44
N ALA A 24 10.95 -34.93 3.49
CA ALA A 24 11.25 -35.02 2.06
C ALA A 24 12.73 -34.68 1.83
N ALA A 25 13.56 -35.71 1.72
CA ALA A 25 14.92 -35.57 1.29
C ALA A 25 14.84 -35.33 -0.22
N GLY A 26 14.70 -34.05 -0.60
CA GLY A 26 15.11 -33.64 -1.92
C GLY A 26 16.50 -34.20 -2.14
N THR A 27 16.66 -35.02 -3.16
CA THR A 27 17.95 -35.60 -3.51
C THR A 27 18.92 -34.45 -3.75
N VAL A 28 19.75 -34.16 -2.76
CA VAL A 28 20.92 -33.29 -2.94
C VAL A 28 21.85 -34.09 -3.85
N SER A 29 21.64 -33.96 -5.15
CA SER A 29 22.58 -34.45 -6.15
C SER A 29 23.93 -33.81 -5.83
N ALA A 30 25.01 -34.58 -5.93
CA ALA A 30 26.36 -34.04 -5.83
C ALA A 30 26.54 -32.98 -6.93
N GLN A 31 26.38 -31.71 -6.59
CA GLN A 31 26.60 -30.63 -7.52
C GLN A 31 28.10 -30.57 -7.83
N THR A 32 28.43 -30.34 -9.11
CA THR A 32 29.78 -29.90 -9.48
C THR A 32 30.12 -28.66 -8.67
N PRO A 33 31.36 -28.52 -8.14
CA PRO A 33 31.72 -27.34 -7.38
C PRO A 33 31.45 -26.07 -8.19
N ASP A 34 30.72 -25.12 -7.60
CA ASP A 34 30.34 -23.87 -8.26
C ASP A 34 31.57 -22.95 -8.36
N PRO A 35 32.00 -22.51 -9.56
CA PRO A 35 33.10 -21.56 -9.73
C PRO A 35 32.88 -20.24 -8.99
N ALA A 36 31.63 -19.80 -8.83
CA ALA A 36 31.31 -18.58 -8.07
C ALA A 36 31.74 -18.66 -6.59
N ILE A 37 31.96 -19.88 -6.08
CA ILE A 37 32.41 -20.17 -4.71
C ILE A 37 33.87 -20.64 -4.69
N THR A 38 34.23 -21.54 -5.61
CA THR A 38 35.55 -22.20 -5.60
C THR A 38 36.67 -21.34 -6.17
N GLU A 39 36.34 -20.32 -6.96
CA GLU A 39 37.28 -19.35 -7.51
C GLU A 39 37.14 -17.99 -6.81
N LEU A 40 38.24 -17.28 -6.59
CA LEU A 40 38.21 -15.95 -6.01
C LEU A 40 37.53 -14.98 -6.99
N GLN A 41 36.42 -14.39 -6.56
CA GLN A 41 35.66 -13.43 -7.35
C GLN A 41 36.28 -12.03 -7.27
N ASP A 42 36.12 -11.22 -8.32
CA ASP A 42 36.72 -9.88 -8.40
C ASP A 42 36.33 -9.00 -7.20
N TRP A 43 35.05 -9.01 -6.80
CA TRP A 43 34.53 -8.22 -5.67
C TRP A 43 35.09 -8.64 -4.31
N ALA A 44 35.73 -9.81 -4.21
CA ALA A 44 36.45 -10.24 -3.02
C ALA A 44 37.92 -9.78 -3.02
N SER A 45 38.34 -8.97 -4.01
CA SER A 45 39.75 -8.58 -4.20
C SER A 45 39.99 -7.07 -4.32
N TYR A 46 39.04 -6.28 -4.84
CA TYR A 46 39.16 -4.82 -4.95
C TYR A 46 38.43 -4.07 -3.81
N LEU A 47 38.79 -2.80 -3.60
CA LEU A 47 38.06 -1.92 -2.67
C LEU A 47 36.82 -1.34 -3.35
N GLY A 48 35.65 -1.52 -2.74
CA GLY A 48 34.40 -0.92 -3.20
C GLY A 48 34.30 0.58 -2.93
N ALA A 49 33.12 1.15 -3.17
CA ALA A 49 32.82 2.55 -2.93
C ALA A 49 33.05 2.96 -1.45
N GLY A 50 33.62 4.14 -1.24
CA GLY A 50 33.78 4.78 0.06
C GLY A 50 32.45 5.17 0.70
N VAL A 51 32.44 5.27 2.04
CA VAL A 51 31.22 5.58 2.83
C VAL A 51 30.64 6.98 2.56
N ASP A 52 31.42 7.88 1.95
CA ASP A 52 31.06 9.26 1.63
C ASP A 52 30.76 9.49 0.13
N GLU A 53 30.85 8.46 -0.71
CA GLU A 53 30.60 8.60 -2.16
C GLU A 53 29.14 8.92 -2.50
N THR A 54 28.19 8.44 -1.69
CA THR A 54 26.75 8.66 -1.91
C THR A 54 26.07 9.15 -0.63
N PRO A 55 26.02 10.47 -0.38
CA PRO A 55 25.43 11.03 0.83
C PRO A 55 23.93 10.76 1.01
N TYR A 56 23.20 10.49 -0.07
CA TYR A 56 21.81 10.02 -0.05
C TYR A 56 21.64 8.92 -1.10
N GLY A 57 21.48 7.68 -0.64
CA GLY A 57 21.49 6.49 -1.49
C GLY A 57 20.28 6.36 -2.43
N LEU A 58 20.50 5.67 -3.54
CA LEU A 58 19.46 5.14 -4.42
C LEU A 58 19.57 3.60 -4.46
N PRO A 59 18.52 2.89 -4.92
CA PRO A 59 18.61 1.46 -5.17
C PRO A 59 19.77 1.11 -6.11
N ILE A 60 20.38 -0.06 -5.89
CA ILE A 60 21.39 -0.61 -6.80
C ILE A 60 20.80 -0.81 -8.20
N SER A 61 21.61 -0.69 -9.25
CA SER A 61 21.14 -0.75 -10.64
C SER A 61 20.43 -2.04 -11.05
N PHE A 62 20.65 -3.14 -10.32
CA PHE A 62 19.98 -4.42 -10.56
C PHE A 62 18.49 -4.41 -10.20
N GLU A 63 18.03 -3.42 -9.42
CA GLU A 63 16.63 -3.22 -9.00
C GLU A 63 15.97 -2.08 -9.78
N SER A 64 16.47 -1.77 -10.98
CA SER A 64 16.03 -0.61 -11.79
C SER A 64 14.59 -0.69 -12.30
N ASP A 65 13.96 -1.86 -12.23
CA ASP A 65 12.57 -2.11 -12.61
C ASP A 65 11.57 -1.84 -11.48
N VAL A 66 12.05 -1.72 -10.23
CA VAL A 66 11.25 -1.39 -9.03
C VAL A 66 11.00 0.12 -8.95
N ILE A 67 10.28 0.62 -9.95
CA ILE A 67 9.99 2.04 -10.13
C ILE A 67 8.51 2.30 -10.38
N ARG A 68 8.09 3.57 -10.26
CA ARG A 68 6.76 4.01 -10.69
C ARG A 68 6.61 3.80 -12.19
N ARG A 69 5.41 3.39 -12.62
CA ARG A 69 5.05 3.31 -14.05
C ARG A 69 3.80 4.13 -14.31
N ASN A 70 3.67 4.67 -15.52
CA ASN A 70 2.49 5.39 -16.00
C ASN A 70 1.82 4.57 -17.10
N VAL A 71 0.50 4.73 -17.27
CA VAL A 71 -0.26 4.18 -18.39
C VAL A 71 -0.94 5.36 -19.08
N GLU A 72 -0.30 5.85 -20.15
CA GLU A 72 -0.63 7.15 -20.77
C GLU A 72 -2.09 7.30 -21.20
N TRP A 73 -2.71 6.22 -21.69
CA TRP A 73 -4.09 6.26 -22.20
C TRP A 73 -5.16 6.42 -21.11
N LEU A 74 -4.83 6.23 -19.82
CA LEU A 74 -5.80 6.36 -18.72
C LEU A 74 -6.32 7.79 -18.52
N THR A 75 -5.55 8.79 -18.94
CA THR A 75 -5.88 10.20 -18.67
C THR A 75 -5.54 11.10 -19.85
N ALA A 76 -6.28 12.20 -20.00
CA ALA A 76 -6.06 13.15 -21.09
C ALA A 76 -4.76 13.97 -20.98
N SER A 77 -4.14 14.01 -19.80
CA SER A 77 -2.92 14.78 -19.54
C SER A 77 -2.09 14.11 -18.46
N PRO A 78 -0.74 14.04 -18.61
CA PRO A 78 0.14 13.51 -17.57
C PRO A 78 0.19 14.39 -16.30
N ILE A 79 -0.30 15.63 -16.37
CA ILE A 79 -0.34 16.57 -15.24
C ILE A 79 -1.53 16.29 -14.30
N SER A 80 -2.69 15.96 -14.87
CA SER A 80 -3.85 15.46 -14.14
C SER A 80 -3.94 13.94 -14.30
N SER A 81 -2.99 13.23 -13.70
CA SER A 81 -2.79 11.81 -13.95
C SER A 81 -2.50 10.99 -12.69
N ILE A 82 -2.09 9.74 -12.93
CA ILE A 82 -1.78 8.70 -11.97
C ILE A 82 -0.54 7.92 -12.45
N ASN A 83 0.35 7.57 -11.53
CA ASN A 83 1.33 6.50 -11.74
C ASN A 83 1.14 5.39 -10.68
N PHE A 84 1.93 4.33 -10.76
CA PHE A 84 1.67 3.09 -10.02
C PHE A 84 2.87 2.61 -9.20
N THR A 85 2.65 2.34 -7.91
CA THR A 85 3.64 1.71 -7.00
C THR A 85 3.97 0.30 -7.48
N PRO A 86 5.25 -0.11 -7.54
CA PRO A 86 5.68 -1.44 -7.99
C PRO A 86 5.42 -2.55 -6.95
N ILE A 87 4.19 -2.68 -6.46
CA ILE A 87 3.83 -3.60 -5.36
C ILE A 87 4.08 -5.08 -5.66
N HIS A 88 4.31 -5.45 -6.92
CA HIS A 88 4.73 -6.80 -7.33
C HIS A 88 6.10 -7.19 -6.74
N ALA A 89 7.04 -6.24 -6.66
CA ALA A 89 8.40 -6.46 -6.22
C ALA A 89 8.64 -6.07 -4.75
N LEU A 90 7.68 -5.40 -4.11
CA LEU A 90 7.81 -4.95 -2.72
C LEU A 90 7.42 -6.04 -1.72
N GLU A 91 8.22 -6.17 -0.66
CA GLU A 91 7.95 -7.03 0.48
C GLU A 91 7.70 -6.24 1.77
N GLY A 92 7.16 -6.91 2.79
CA GLY A 92 6.71 -6.25 4.02
C GLY A 92 5.54 -5.30 3.74
N THR A 93 5.48 -4.16 4.45
CA THR A 93 4.34 -3.23 4.41
C THR A 93 4.70 -1.76 4.18
N ILE A 94 5.93 -1.31 4.46
CA ILE A 94 6.33 0.09 4.23
C ILE A 94 6.72 0.28 2.77
N THR A 95 6.05 1.21 2.09
CA THR A 95 6.36 1.56 0.70
C THR A 95 7.53 2.55 0.66
N PRO A 96 8.63 2.25 -0.06
CA PRO A 96 9.69 3.22 -0.27
C PRO A 96 9.13 4.46 -0.97
N GLN A 97 9.28 5.62 -0.32
CA GLN A 97 8.65 6.86 -0.77
C GLN A 97 9.11 7.29 -2.17
N GLY A 98 10.30 6.88 -2.64
CA GLY A 98 10.77 7.12 -4.00
C GLY A 98 10.01 6.39 -5.11
N CYS A 99 9.32 5.29 -4.79
CA CYS A 99 8.51 4.54 -5.74
C CYS A 99 7.02 4.45 -5.37
N ALA A 100 6.60 5.08 -4.26
CA ALA A 100 5.20 5.20 -3.88
C ALA A 100 4.42 6.07 -4.87
N PHE A 101 3.23 5.62 -5.27
CA PHE A 101 2.45 6.21 -6.36
C PHE A 101 2.15 7.71 -6.20
N GLU A 102 1.81 8.34 -7.31
CA GLU A 102 1.45 9.75 -7.39
C GLU A 102 0.13 9.91 -8.14
N ARG A 103 -0.76 10.73 -7.57
CA ARG A 103 -1.94 11.28 -8.26
C ARG A 103 -1.90 12.79 -8.11
N HIS A 104 -1.97 13.52 -9.21
CA HIS A 104 -2.08 14.99 -9.21
C HIS A 104 -3.21 15.43 -10.13
N HIS A 105 -3.79 16.59 -9.88
CA HIS A 105 -4.78 17.22 -10.77
C HIS A 105 -4.24 18.48 -11.45
N SER A 106 -3.10 19.01 -10.98
CA SER A 106 -2.38 20.13 -11.60
C SER A 106 -0.85 19.98 -11.52
N GLY A 107 -0.36 18.74 -11.43
CA GLY A 107 1.06 18.41 -11.30
C GLY A 107 1.57 18.49 -9.86
N ALA A 108 2.82 18.06 -9.65
CA ALA A 108 3.54 18.27 -8.40
C ALA A 108 4.12 19.68 -8.35
N ILE A 109 3.80 20.43 -7.29
CA ILE A 109 4.33 21.79 -7.08
C ILE A 109 5.53 21.77 -6.14
N GLU A 110 6.45 22.70 -6.36
CA GLU A 110 7.49 23.05 -5.38
C GLU A 110 6.95 24.13 -4.46
N LEU A 111 7.00 23.90 -3.15
CA LEU A 111 6.55 24.85 -2.13
C LEU A 111 7.55 24.87 -0.98
N HIS A 112 8.32 25.95 -0.88
CA HIS A 112 9.35 26.07 0.16
C HIS A 112 8.73 26.22 1.55
N LYS A 113 9.42 25.76 2.60
CA LYS A 113 8.95 25.86 4.00
C LYS A 113 8.75 27.32 4.43
N ASP A 114 9.60 28.22 3.96
CA ASP A 114 9.53 29.65 4.31
C ASP A 114 8.33 30.35 3.67
N ASP A 115 7.87 29.85 2.52
CA ASP A 115 6.68 30.35 1.81
C ASP A 115 5.40 29.72 2.35
N TYR A 116 5.51 28.54 2.98
CA TYR A 116 4.37 27.77 3.45
C TYR A 116 3.56 28.50 4.52
N ARG A 117 2.24 28.58 4.31
CA ARG A 117 1.28 29.08 5.28
C ARG A 117 0.08 28.13 5.33
N LEU A 118 -0.36 27.81 6.55
CA LEU A 118 -1.60 27.09 6.81
C LEU A 118 -2.61 28.02 7.47
N MET A 119 -3.67 28.37 6.75
CA MET A 119 -4.78 29.15 7.29
C MET A 119 -5.81 28.24 7.96
N ILE A 120 -6.29 28.65 9.14
CA ILE A 120 -7.49 28.09 9.77
C ILE A 120 -8.53 29.21 9.92
N ASN A 121 -9.68 29.06 9.28
CA ASN A 121 -10.72 30.11 9.23
C ASN A 121 -12.14 29.53 9.29
N GLY A 122 -13.15 30.40 9.14
CA GLY A 122 -14.56 30.01 9.13
C GLY A 122 -15.20 30.18 10.50
N LEU A 123 -15.95 29.17 10.94
CA LEU A 123 -16.58 29.13 12.27
C LEU A 123 -15.56 28.88 13.38
N VAL A 124 -14.74 29.89 13.64
CA VAL A 124 -13.66 29.88 14.63
C VAL A 124 -13.71 31.17 15.45
N GLU A 125 -13.29 31.10 16.72
CA GLU A 125 -13.15 32.29 17.57
C GLU A 125 -12.05 33.23 17.04
N ARG A 126 -10.92 32.65 16.59
CA ARG A 126 -9.76 33.39 16.10
C ARG A 126 -9.21 32.72 14.85
N PRO A 127 -9.35 33.34 13.67
CA PRO A 127 -8.67 32.88 12.47
C PRO A 127 -7.14 32.91 12.67
N LEU A 128 -6.47 31.84 12.26
CA LEU A 128 -5.03 31.65 12.45
C LEU A 128 -4.32 31.42 11.13
N VAL A 129 -3.04 31.79 11.10
CA VAL A 129 -2.11 31.43 10.03
C VAL A 129 -0.87 30.86 10.69
N PHE A 130 -0.57 29.59 10.43
CA PHE A 130 0.64 28.92 10.90
C PHE A 130 1.71 28.96 9.82
N THR A 131 2.96 29.19 10.22
CA THR A 131 4.14 28.86 9.40
C THR A 131 4.49 27.38 9.55
N TYR A 132 5.42 26.88 8.74
CA TYR A 132 5.93 25.52 8.91
C TYR A 132 6.61 25.33 10.29
N GLU A 133 7.36 26.33 10.76
CA GLU A 133 8.03 26.29 12.06
C GLU A 133 7.03 26.19 13.22
N ASP A 134 5.89 26.89 13.13
CA ASP A 134 4.84 26.80 14.15
C ASP A 134 4.28 25.37 14.27
N LEU A 135 4.06 24.70 13.13
CA LEU A 135 3.58 23.31 13.12
C LEU A 135 4.58 22.34 13.74
N GLU A 136 5.87 22.53 13.52
CA GLU A 136 6.91 21.66 14.08
C GLU A 136 7.01 21.74 15.61
N ARG A 137 6.49 22.81 16.22
CA ARG A 137 6.51 23.06 17.67
C ARG A 137 5.33 22.43 18.41
N LEU A 138 4.31 21.96 17.69
CA LEU A 138 3.12 21.34 18.28
C LEU A 138 3.36 19.86 18.65
N PRO A 139 2.56 19.28 19.57
CA PRO A 139 2.67 17.86 19.92
C PRO A 139 2.48 16.95 18.70
N ARG A 140 3.39 15.99 18.54
CA ARG A 140 3.46 15.10 17.38
C ARG A 140 2.86 13.73 17.67
N GLU A 141 2.25 13.14 16.66
CA GLU A 141 1.90 11.71 16.63
C GLU A 141 2.59 11.02 15.44
N ASN A 142 2.84 9.72 15.56
CA ASN A 142 3.41 8.86 14.51
C ASN A 142 2.50 7.65 14.31
N HIS A 143 2.07 7.42 13.07
CA HIS A 143 1.18 6.30 12.74
C HIS A 143 1.45 5.79 11.32
N VAL A 144 1.32 4.48 11.12
CA VAL A 144 1.45 3.83 9.81
C VAL A 144 0.08 3.69 9.18
N TYR A 145 -0.12 4.27 8.00
CA TYR A 145 -1.40 4.20 7.29
C TYR A 145 -1.23 3.96 5.79
N PHE A 146 -2.20 3.25 5.20
CA PHE A 146 -2.30 3.17 3.74
C PHE A 146 -3.05 4.40 3.20
N CYS A 147 -2.65 4.84 2.01
CA CYS A 147 -3.42 5.76 1.18
C CYS A 147 -3.70 5.02 -0.13
N GLU A 148 -4.96 4.69 -0.39
CA GLU A 148 -5.41 4.07 -1.63
C GLU A 148 -6.22 5.08 -2.44
N CYS A 149 -5.92 5.23 -3.73
CA CYS A 149 -6.76 6.01 -4.63
C CYS A 149 -8.15 5.35 -4.75
N ALA A 150 -9.23 6.14 -4.71
CA ALA A 150 -10.58 5.61 -4.93
C ALA A 150 -10.72 4.84 -6.25
N ALA A 151 -9.95 5.23 -7.28
CA ALA A 151 -9.93 4.61 -8.60
C ALA A 151 -8.98 3.40 -8.72
N ASN A 152 -8.35 2.96 -7.62
CA ASN A 152 -7.52 1.74 -7.65
C ASN A 152 -8.40 0.55 -8.07
N THR A 153 -7.94 -0.23 -9.05
CA THR A 153 -8.72 -1.32 -9.65
C THR A 153 -9.97 -0.86 -10.43
N GLY A 154 -10.16 0.45 -10.64
CA GLY A 154 -11.33 1.00 -11.33
C GLY A 154 -11.42 0.63 -12.81
N MET A 155 -10.28 0.48 -13.49
CA MET A 155 -10.25 0.00 -14.88
C MET A 155 -10.73 -1.45 -15.03
N GLU A 156 -10.69 -2.23 -13.95
CA GLU A 156 -11.09 -3.64 -13.94
C GLU A 156 -12.59 -3.85 -13.67
N TRP A 157 -13.39 -2.77 -13.60
CA TRP A 157 -14.83 -2.84 -13.36
C TRP A 157 -15.59 -3.63 -14.41
N ALA A 158 -15.19 -3.57 -15.69
CA ALA A 158 -15.91 -4.20 -16.81
C ALA A 158 -15.16 -5.38 -17.45
N GLY A 159 -13.98 -5.73 -16.95
CA GLY A 159 -13.11 -6.70 -17.62
C GLY A 159 -11.74 -6.78 -16.99
N ALA A 160 -11.00 -7.85 -17.26
CA ALA A 160 -9.56 -7.86 -17.10
C ALA A 160 -8.94 -6.94 -18.18
N GLN A 161 -8.31 -5.82 -17.79
CA GLN A 161 -7.77 -4.84 -18.75
C GLN A 161 -6.24 -4.71 -18.69
N LEU A 162 -5.68 -4.53 -17.49
CA LEU A 162 -4.24 -4.34 -17.32
C LEU A 162 -3.57 -5.62 -16.81
N ASN A 163 -2.46 -6.02 -17.45
CA ASN A 163 -1.76 -7.26 -17.08
C ASN A 163 -0.60 -7.00 -16.12
N GLY A 164 -0.91 -6.88 -14.83
CA GLY A 164 0.08 -6.74 -13.77
C GLY A 164 -0.49 -6.09 -12.51
N VAL A 165 -0.12 -6.63 -11.34
CA VAL A 165 -0.61 -6.14 -10.04
C VAL A 165 -0.19 -4.70 -9.76
N GLN A 166 0.95 -4.23 -10.30
CA GLN A 166 1.32 -2.82 -10.25
C GLN A 166 0.23 -1.95 -10.89
N PHE A 167 -0.35 -2.38 -12.00
CA PHE A 167 -1.31 -1.58 -12.76
C PHE A 167 -2.73 -1.70 -12.22
N THR A 168 -3.16 -2.90 -11.82
CA THR A 168 -4.52 -3.12 -11.33
C THR A 168 -4.70 -2.70 -9.87
N HIS A 169 -3.64 -2.72 -9.05
CA HIS A 169 -3.73 -2.49 -7.61
C HIS A 169 -2.68 -1.49 -7.06
N GLY A 170 -1.78 -0.97 -7.89
CA GLY A 170 -0.65 -0.14 -7.45
C GLY A 170 -0.95 1.35 -7.23
N MET A 171 -2.21 1.80 -7.26
CA MET A 171 -2.56 3.15 -6.82
C MET A 171 -2.68 3.23 -5.28
N ILE A 172 -1.65 2.70 -4.59
CA ILE A 172 -1.61 2.55 -3.14
C ILE A 172 -0.18 2.74 -2.62
N HIS A 173 -0.06 3.32 -1.44
CA HIS A 173 1.19 3.32 -0.67
C HIS A 173 0.90 3.27 0.83
N ASN A 174 1.87 2.84 1.62
CA ASN A 174 1.77 2.76 3.09
C ASN A 174 3.04 3.30 3.73
N MET A 175 2.88 4.27 4.62
CA MET A 175 3.99 5.02 5.20
C MET A 175 3.73 5.28 6.68
N GLU A 176 4.80 5.42 7.45
CA GLU A 176 4.74 6.01 8.80
C GLU A 176 4.71 7.53 8.66
N TYR A 177 3.62 8.17 9.07
CA TYR A 177 3.46 9.62 9.03
C TYR A 177 3.74 10.24 10.39
N THR A 178 4.53 11.33 10.42
CA THR A 178 4.66 12.21 11.59
C THR A 178 3.96 13.53 11.32
N GLY A 179 3.13 13.96 12.27
CA GLY A 179 2.37 15.19 12.13
C GLY A 179 1.70 15.64 13.41
N VAL A 180 0.79 16.59 13.28
CA VAL A 180 -0.04 17.12 14.37
C VAL A 180 -1.49 16.68 14.13
N PRO A 181 -2.19 16.15 15.13
CA PRO A 181 -3.61 15.83 15.00
C PRO A 181 -4.42 17.07 14.62
N LEU A 182 -5.34 16.95 13.66
CA LEU A 182 -6.18 18.06 13.22
C LEU A 182 -6.97 18.67 14.38
N ARG A 183 -7.47 17.83 15.32
CA ARG A 183 -8.11 18.27 16.57
C ARG A 183 -7.29 19.30 17.36
N THR A 184 -5.97 19.20 17.38
CA THR A 184 -5.09 20.12 18.11
C THR A 184 -5.10 21.50 17.48
N LEU A 185 -5.05 21.55 16.16
CA LEU A 185 -5.08 22.79 15.39
C LEU A 185 -6.46 23.47 15.44
N LEU A 186 -7.54 22.69 15.33
CA LEU A 186 -8.91 23.18 15.48
C LEU A 186 -9.14 23.81 16.86
N LYS A 187 -8.63 23.17 17.91
CA LYS A 187 -8.70 23.69 19.29
C LYS A 187 -7.94 25.01 19.45
N GLU A 188 -6.75 25.14 18.86
CA GLU A 188 -5.94 26.36 18.94
C GLU A 188 -6.63 27.58 18.28
N ALA A 189 -7.42 27.35 17.23
CA ALA A 189 -8.22 28.38 16.56
C ALA A 189 -9.53 28.71 17.30
N GLY A 190 -9.91 27.91 18.31
CA GLY A 190 -11.24 28.00 18.93
C GLY A 190 -12.36 27.66 17.94
N ALA A 191 -12.19 26.57 17.17
CA ALA A 191 -13.19 26.11 16.21
C ALA A 191 -14.51 25.67 16.88
N ASP A 192 -15.64 25.92 16.22
CA ASP A 192 -16.89 25.22 16.53
C ASP A 192 -16.76 23.76 16.12
N ILE A 193 -16.56 22.90 17.12
CA ILE A 193 -16.35 21.45 16.97
C ILE A 193 -17.65 20.64 17.13
N SER A 194 -18.82 21.29 16.99
CA SER A 194 -20.11 20.59 16.99
C SER A 194 -20.18 19.60 15.83
N LEU A 195 -20.75 18.41 16.07
CA LEU A 195 -20.72 17.31 15.10
C LEU A 195 -21.56 17.56 13.83
N ASP A 196 -22.44 18.56 13.83
CA ASP A 196 -23.18 19.02 12.64
C ASP A 196 -22.33 19.91 11.72
N LYS A 197 -21.12 20.32 12.15
CA LYS A 197 -20.18 21.12 11.36
C LYS A 197 -19.31 20.26 10.45
N TRP A 198 -18.66 20.97 9.53
CA TRP A 198 -17.80 20.39 8.52
C TRP A 198 -16.46 21.10 8.51
N VAL A 199 -15.44 20.38 8.06
CA VAL A 199 -14.10 20.90 7.81
C VAL A 199 -13.83 20.81 6.32
N TYR A 200 -13.73 21.95 5.66
CA TYR A 200 -13.28 22.05 4.28
C TYR A 200 -11.77 22.25 4.22
N VAL A 201 -11.08 21.45 3.42
CA VAL A 201 -9.63 21.52 3.24
C VAL A 201 -9.28 21.79 1.78
N GLU A 202 -8.19 22.52 1.53
CA GLU A 202 -7.66 22.74 0.18
C GLU A 202 -6.13 22.86 0.15
N GLY A 203 -5.56 22.42 -0.97
CA GLY A 203 -4.15 22.48 -1.30
C GLY A 203 -3.74 23.77 -1.99
N ALA A 204 -2.43 24.01 -2.02
CA ALA A 204 -1.82 25.19 -2.64
C ALA A 204 -1.67 25.08 -4.16
N ASP A 205 -1.82 23.90 -4.73
CA ASP A 205 -1.73 23.68 -6.17
C ASP A 205 -2.94 24.26 -6.91
N ALA A 206 -2.82 24.45 -8.22
CA ALA A 206 -3.84 25.12 -9.02
C ALA A 206 -5.19 24.37 -9.04
N SER A 207 -5.19 23.06 -8.78
CA SER A 207 -6.42 22.28 -8.68
C SER A 207 -7.17 22.50 -7.37
N SER A 208 -6.50 23.00 -6.32
CA SER A 208 -6.92 23.01 -4.90
C SER A 208 -7.20 21.63 -4.29
N ASN A 209 -7.76 20.69 -5.06
CA ASN A 209 -8.27 19.40 -4.60
C ASN A 209 -9.14 19.51 -3.34
N GLY A 210 -10.02 20.52 -3.31
CA GLY A 210 -10.79 20.85 -2.12
C GLY A 210 -11.76 19.73 -1.71
N ARG A 211 -11.83 19.39 -0.41
CA ARG A 211 -12.69 18.31 0.11
C ARG A 211 -13.32 18.66 1.44
N SER A 212 -14.54 18.17 1.67
CA SER A 212 -15.28 18.32 2.91
C SER A 212 -15.17 17.07 3.77
N ILE A 213 -14.84 17.26 5.05
CA ILE A 213 -14.70 16.20 6.07
C ILE A 213 -15.71 16.49 7.18
N PRO A 214 -16.55 15.53 7.60
CA PRO A 214 -17.43 15.70 8.75
C PRO A 214 -16.60 15.89 10.02
N MET A 215 -17.07 16.75 10.93
CA MET A 215 -16.32 17.10 12.14
C MET A 215 -15.92 15.88 12.99
N GLU A 216 -16.79 14.85 13.06
CA GLU A 216 -16.48 13.60 13.77
C GLU A 216 -15.15 12.97 13.30
N LYS A 217 -14.97 12.83 11.98
CA LYS A 217 -13.74 12.29 11.40
C LYS A 217 -12.55 13.21 11.66
N ALA A 218 -12.74 14.54 11.52
CA ALA A 218 -11.69 15.52 11.74
C ALA A 218 -11.12 15.52 13.17
N LEU A 219 -11.94 15.15 14.16
CA LEU A 219 -11.55 15.08 15.57
C LEU A 219 -10.91 13.74 15.98
N ASP A 220 -11.22 12.67 15.23
CA ASP A 220 -10.79 11.29 15.52
C ASP A 220 -9.31 11.04 15.22
N ASP A 221 -8.95 10.83 13.96
CA ASP A 221 -7.64 10.29 13.56
C ASP A 221 -7.00 11.05 12.39
N VAL A 222 -7.55 12.20 11.99
CA VAL A 222 -6.98 13.01 10.91
C VAL A 222 -5.71 13.72 11.38
N LEU A 223 -4.65 13.60 10.57
CA LEU A 223 -3.32 14.15 10.86
C LEU A 223 -2.92 15.19 9.81
N VAL A 224 -2.38 16.31 10.26
CA VAL A 224 -1.65 17.27 9.44
C VAL A 224 -0.17 16.87 9.46
N ALA A 225 0.24 16.10 8.46
CA ALA A 225 1.54 15.44 8.39
C ALA A 225 2.59 16.28 7.66
N PHE A 226 3.81 16.27 8.17
CA PHE A 226 4.97 16.95 7.57
C PHE A 226 6.20 16.05 7.42
N LYS A 227 6.11 14.79 7.88
CA LYS A 227 7.08 13.73 7.58
C LYS A 227 6.38 12.45 7.15
N ALA A 228 7.06 11.66 6.33
CA ALA A 228 6.70 10.29 6.01
C ALA A 228 7.97 9.42 5.97
N ASN A 229 7.90 8.22 6.55
CA ASN A 229 9.01 7.26 6.64
C ASN A 229 10.30 7.88 7.21
N GLY A 230 10.16 8.67 8.28
CA GLY A 230 11.27 9.29 9.01
C GLY A 230 11.83 10.59 8.42
N GLU A 231 11.52 10.93 7.17
CA GLU A 231 11.99 12.15 6.49
C GLU A 231 10.87 13.09 6.08
N ALA A 232 11.20 14.27 5.56
CA ALA A 232 10.19 15.19 5.02
C ALA A 232 9.38 14.51 3.89
N LEU A 233 8.13 14.93 3.72
CA LEU A 233 7.34 14.50 2.57
C LEU A 233 8.11 14.75 1.26
N ARG A 234 8.00 13.84 0.29
CA ARG A 234 8.48 14.10 -1.07
C ARG A 234 7.65 15.19 -1.73
N MET A 235 8.22 15.90 -2.70
CA MET A 235 7.56 17.00 -3.42
C MET A 235 6.19 16.54 -3.94
N GLU A 236 6.18 15.41 -4.64
CA GLU A 236 5.01 14.78 -5.24
C GLU A 236 3.95 14.28 -4.24
N HIS A 237 4.33 14.13 -2.97
CA HIS A 237 3.49 13.66 -1.87
C HIS A 237 3.04 14.78 -0.94
N GLY A 238 3.28 16.04 -1.32
CA GLY A 238 2.71 17.21 -0.65
C GLY A 238 3.67 17.96 0.26
N TYR A 239 4.98 17.93 -0.02
CA TYR A 239 5.93 18.77 0.70
C TYR A 239 5.49 20.25 0.73
N PRO A 240 5.47 20.94 1.88
CA PRO A 240 5.99 20.46 3.14
C PRO A 240 4.93 19.85 4.07
N VAL A 241 3.63 19.98 3.77
CA VAL A 241 2.52 19.53 4.62
C VAL A 241 1.37 18.94 3.80
N ARG A 242 0.86 17.79 4.24
CA ARG A 242 -0.35 17.16 3.69
C ARG A 242 -1.34 16.77 4.79
N LEU A 243 -2.59 16.54 4.40
CA LEU A 243 -3.54 15.81 5.22
C LEU A 243 -3.34 14.30 5.06
N VAL A 244 -3.52 13.58 6.17
CA VAL A 244 -3.57 12.12 6.26
C VAL A 244 -4.90 11.76 6.90
N VAL A 245 -5.72 10.97 6.19
CA VAL A 245 -7.11 10.67 6.57
C VAL A 245 -7.29 9.15 6.64
N PRO A 246 -6.93 8.51 7.76
CA PRO A 246 -6.77 7.07 7.83
C PRO A 246 -8.03 6.30 7.42
N GLY A 247 -7.85 5.29 6.55
CA GLY A 247 -8.91 4.44 6.02
C GLY A 247 -9.85 5.09 5.01
N TRP A 248 -9.72 6.38 4.73
CA TRP A 248 -10.52 7.08 3.73
C TRP A 248 -9.79 7.19 2.40
N GLU A 249 -10.56 7.32 1.31
CA GLU A 249 -10.05 7.43 -0.06
C GLU A 249 -8.98 8.52 -0.19
N GLY A 250 -7.92 8.23 -0.97
CA GLY A 250 -6.72 9.04 -1.06
C GLY A 250 -6.94 10.46 -1.58
N ASN A 251 -8.11 10.76 -2.16
CA ASN A 251 -8.43 12.11 -2.62
C ASN A 251 -8.61 13.11 -1.45
N LEU A 252 -9.11 12.67 -0.29
CA LEU A 252 -9.20 13.52 0.92
C LEU A 252 -7.83 13.80 1.56
N TRP A 253 -6.78 13.08 1.16
CA TRP A 253 -5.43 13.28 1.68
C TRP A 253 -4.75 14.46 0.99
N VAL A 254 -5.38 15.64 1.10
CA VAL A 254 -5.02 16.88 0.40
C VAL A 254 -3.55 17.21 0.61
N LYS A 255 -2.84 17.35 -0.52
CA LYS A 255 -1.41 17.66 -0.57
C LYS A 255 -1.18 19.16 -0.62
N TRP A 256 0.00 19.60 -0.18
CA TRP A 256 0.36 21.02 -0.12
C TRP A 256 -0.71 21.83 0.62
N LEU A 257 -1.21 21.28 1.72
CA LEU A 257 -2.38 21.77 2.45
C LEU A 257 -2.18 23.23 2.85
N ARG A 258 -3.03 24.15 2.37
CA ARG A 258 -2.89 25.59 2.66
C ARG A 258 -4.00 26.14 3.54
N ARG A 259 -5.16 25.50 3.59
CA ARG A 259 -6.32 26.04 4.31
C ARG A 259 -7.23 24.95 4.85
N ILE A 260 -7.71 25.19 6.06
CA ILE A 260 -8.70 24.43 6.81
C ILE A 260 -9.81 25.41 7.20
N GLU A 261 -11.01 25.23 6.70
CA GLU A 261 -12.15 26.10 6.97
C GLU A 261 -13.27 25.33 7.65
N ILE A 262 -13.76 25.85 8.77
CA ILE A 262 -14.90 25.24 9.47
C ILE A 262 -16.17 25.87 8.90
N THR A 263 -17.08 25.02 8.43
CA THR A 263 -18.31 25.42 7.72
C THR A 263 -19.54 24.77 8.34
N ASP A 264 -20.71 25.39 8.14
CA ASP A 264 -21.99 24.83 8.60
C ASP A 264 -22.47 23.62 7.77
N ARG A 265 -21.89 23.42 6.57
CA ARG A 265 -22.28 22.38 5.61
C ARG A 265 -21.07 21.97 4.79
N ALA A 266 -21.10 20.76 4.23
CA ALA A 266 -20.17 20.36 3.18
C ALA A 266 -20.21 21.39 2.04
N VAL A 267 -19.04 21.69 1.47
CA VAL A 267 -18.87 22.65 0.37
C VAL A 267 -19.41 22.09 -0.95
N GLU A 268 -19.44 20.77 -1.10
CA GLU A 268 -19.86 20.08 -2.32
C GLU A 268 -18.98 20.49 -3.51
N SER A 269 -17.66 20.44 -3.30
CA SER A 269 -16.66 20.80 -4.29
C SER A 269 -16.72 19.90 -5.54
N ARG A 270 -15.97 20.27 -6.58
CA ARG A 270 -15.83 19.44 -7.80
C ARG A 270 -15.41 18.00 -7.48
N GLU A 271 -14.52 17.81 -6.50
CA GLU A 271 -13.93 16.52 -6.13
C GLU A 271 -14.77 15.72 -5.12
N GLU A 272 -16.03 16.10 -4.92
CA GLU A 272 -17.04 15.33 -4.17
C GLU A 272 -18.45 15.43 -4.79
N THR A 273 -18.51 15.92 -6.03
CA THR A 273 -19.74 16.02 -6.83
C THR A 273 -19.53 15.48 -8.24
N SER A 274 -18.68 16.11 -9.05
CA SER A 274 -18.35 15.68 -10.41
C SER A 274 -17.44 14.46 -10.43
N LYS A 275 -16.56 14.35 -9.44
CA LYS A 275 -15.68 13.20 -9.21
C LYS A 275 -15.92 12.65 -7.81
N TYR A 276 -15.42 11.43 -7.58
CA TYR A 276 -15.58 10.72 -6.30
C TYR A 276 -17.05 10.61 -5.88
N THR A 277 -17.89 10.41 -6.88
CA THR A 277 -19.29 10.02 -6.77
C THR A 277 -19.49 8.79 -7.66
N ASP A 278 -20.10 7.77 -7.09
CA ASP A 278 -20.19 6.44 -7.70
C ASP A 278 -21.54 6.31 -8.41
N VAL A 279 -21.54 6.25 -9.74
CA VAL A 279 -22.77 6.19 -10.54
C VAL A 279 -23.25 4.74 -10.66
N TYR A 280 -24.49 4.48 -10.24
CA TYR A 280 -25.15 3.19 -10.40
C TYR A 280 -25.92 3.10 -11.72
N GLU A 281 -26.40 1.89 -12.05
CA GLU A 281 -27.08 1.63 -13.33
C GLU A 281 -28.38 2.41 -13.51
N ASP A 282 -29.08 2.73 -12.42
CA ASP A 282 -30.29 3.56 -12.44
C ASP A 282 -30.00 5.06 -12.63
N GLY A 283 -28.72 5.43 -12.73
CA GLY A 283 -28.24 6.81 -12.89
C GLY A 283 -28.15 7.60 -11.59
N VAL A 284 -28.47 7.01 -10.44
CA VAL A 284 -28.25 7.64 -9.13
C VAL A 284 -26.77 7.53 -8.77
N ALA A 285 -26.18 8.64 -8.31
CA ALA A 285 -24.81 8.67 -7.85
C ALA A 285 -24.74 8.66 -6.32
N ARG A 286 -23.96 7.74 -5.75
CA ARG A 286 -23.61 7.76 -4.34
C ARG A 286 -22.49 8.77 -4.14
N LYS A 287 -22.70 9.72 -3.24
CA LYS A 287 -21.65 10.64 -2.78
C LYS A 287 -21.14 10.22 -1.41
N TRP A 288 -19.99 10.78 -1.03
CA TRP A 288 -19.42 10.62 0.32
C TRP A 288 -19.14 9.16 0.68
N THR A 289 -18.69 8.38 -0.30
CA THR A 289 -18.18 7.01 -0.12
C THR A 289 -16.77 7.04 0.43
N TRP A 290 -16.59 7.62 1.61
CA TRP A 290 -15.25 7.96 2.08
C TRP A 290 -14.37 6.76 2.39
N VAL A 291 -14.92 5.70 3.00
CA VAL A 291 -14.12 4.58 3.52
C VAL A 291 -13.70 3.64 2.39
N MET A 292 -12.44 3.20 2.41
CA MET A 292 -11.95 2.13 1.55
C MET A 292 -12.23 0.77 2.20
N ASP A 293 -13.13 -0.04 1.61
CA ASP A 293 -13.53 -1.35 2.14
C ASP A 293 -12.36 -2.36 2.17
N ALA A 294 -12.52 -3.47 2.89
CA ALA A 294 -11.48 -4.49 2.97
C ALA A 294 -11.12 -5.05 1.59
N LYS A 295 -9.83 -5.12 1.29
CA LYS A 295 -9.29 -5.49 -0.01
C LYS A 295 -7.99 -6.27 0.16
N SER A 296 -7.71 -7.17 -0.78
CA SER A 296 -6.44 -7.88 -0.87
C SER A 296 -6.07 -8.21 -2.30
N VAL A 297 -4.77 -8.46 -2.51
CA VAL A 297 -4.21 -8.92 -3.77
C VAL A 297 -2.96 -9.76 -3.55
N ILE A 298 -2.80 -10.83 -4.33
CA ILE A 298 -1.57 -11.60 -4.41
C ILE A 298 -0.57 -10.81 -5.26
N THR A 299 0.60 -10.49 -4.70
CA THR A 299 1.67 -9.76 -5.39
C THR A 299 2.64 -10.71 -6.10
N SER A 300 2.79 -11.94 -5.59
CA SER A 300 3.56 -13.01 -6.23
C SER A 300 2.99 -14.38 -5.85
N PRO A 301 2.78 -15.32 -6.79
CA PRO A 301 2.90 -15.14 -8.24
C PRO A 301 1.88 -14.14 -8.80
N SER A 302 2.30 -13.36 -9.78
CA SER A 302 1.46 -12.38 -10.50
C SER A 302 2.04 -12.14 -11.89
N PRO A 303 1.36 -11.44 -12.83
CA PRO A 303 1.87 -11.30 -14.19
C PRO A 303 3.28 -10.71 -14.31
N GLN A 304 3.71 -9.94 -13.30
CA GLN A 304 5.06 -9.35 -13.23
C GLN A 304 6.05 -10.20 -12.41
N MET A 305 5.56 -11.23 -11.72
CA MET A 305 6.32 -12.16 -10.87
C MET A 305 5.99 -13.61 -11.26
N PRO A 306 6.42 -14.07 -12.45
CA PRO A 306 6.22 -15.45 -12.88
C PRO A 306 7.04 -16.42 -12.01
N ILE A 307 6.57 -17.66 -11.93
CA ILE A 307 7.29 -18.74 -11.25
C ILE A 307 8.41 -19.24 -12.17
N THR A 308 9.66 -18.96 -11.82
CA THR A 308 10.84 -19.30 -12.66
C THR A 308 11.66 -20.47 -12.12
N HIS A 309 11.38 -20.93 -10.90
CA HIS A 309 12.14 -21.98 -10.21
C HIS A 309 11.60 -23.40 -10.45
N GLY A 310 10.51 -23.55 -11.22
CA GLY A 310 9.84 -24.83 -11.46
C GLY A 310 9.02 -25.33 -10.26
N ALA A 311 8.56 -26.57 -10.36
CA ALA A 311 7.76 -27.23 -9.32
C ALA A 311 8.54 -27.41 -8.00
N GLY A 312 7.80 -27.48 -6.89
CA GLY A 312 8.32 -27.62 -5.54
C GLY A 312 7.87 -26.49 -4.61
N PRO A 313 8.65 -26.16 -3.57
CA PRO A 313 8.30 -25.14 -2.60
C PRO A 313 8.06 -23.78 -3.26
N MET A 314 6.94 -23.16 -2.94
CA MET A 314 6.55 -21.86 -3.46
C MET A 314 5.87 -21.04 -2.36
N VAL A 315 6.11 -19.73 -2.38
CA VAL A 315 5.45 -18.78 -1.48
C VAL A 315 4.47 -17.94 -2.29
N ILE A 316 3.20 -17.98 -1.91
CA ILE A 316 2.21 -17.00 -2.35
C ILE A 316 2.27 -15.83 -1.37
N SER A 317 2.68 -14.66 -1.83
CA SER A 317 2.79 -13.41 -1.05
C SER A 317 1.79 -12.39 -1.55
N GLY A 318 1.21 -11.60 -0.63
CA GLY A 318 0.30 -10.52 -1.01
C GLY A 318 0.03 -9.50 0.08
N LEU A 319 -0.79 -8.52 -0.27
CA LEU A 319 -1.19 -7.42 0.61
C LEU A 319 -2.69 -7.48 0.88
N ALA A 320 -3.09 -7.11 2.10
CA ALA A 320 -4.46 -6.92 2.51
C ALA A 320 -4.59 -5.64 3.37
N TRP A 321 -5.71 -4.94 3.27
CA TRP A 321 -5.98 -3.72 4.03
C TRP A 321 -7.48 -3.47 4.16
N SER A 322 -7.88 -2.70 5.17
CA SER A 322 -9.26 -2.22 5.33
C SER A 322 -9.25 -0.83 5.95
N GLY A 323 -10.06 0.07 5.41
CA GLY A 323 -10.29 1.39 5.99
C GLY A 323 -11.21 1.38 7.21
N HIS A 324 -11.91 0.26 7.45
CA HIS A 324 -12.76 0.06 8.62
C HIS A 324 -11.98 -0.33 9.86
N GLY A 325 -10.79 -0.94 9.71
CA GLY A 325 -10.05 -1.44 10.86
C GLY A 325 -8.84 -2.31 10.52
N GLN A 326 -8.59 -3.30 11.37
CA GLN A 326 -7.48 -4.24 11.22
C GLN A 326 -7.90 -5.45 10.37
N ILE A 327 -7.01 -5.93 9.50
CA ILE A 327 -7.19 -7.22 8.83
C ILE A 327 -7.04 -8.34 9.88
N THR A 328 -8.04 -9.21 9.98
CA THR A 328 -8.04 -10.33 10.94
C THR A 328 -7.69 -11.64 10.27
N ARG A 329 -7.96 -11.78 8.96
CA ARG A 329 -7.73 -13.02 8.21
C ARG A 329 -7.61 -12.74 6.71
N VAL A 330 -6.77 -13.53 6.03
CA VAL A 330 -6.75 -13.61 4.57
C VAL A 330 -6.83 -15.08 4.19
N ASP A 331 -7.76 -15.41 3.33
CA ASP A 331 -7.83 -16.73 2.70
C ASP A 331 -7.29 -16.66 1.28
N VAL A 332 -6.60 -17.71 0.87
CA VAL A 332 -6.07 -17.89 -0.49
C VAL A 332 -6.71 -19.13 -1.12
N SER A 333 -7.14 -19.00 -2.36
CA SER A 333 -7.60 -20.11 -3.20
C SER A 333 -6.62 -20.33 -4.35
N LYS A 334 -6.46 -21.59 -4.76
CA LYS A 334 -5.68 -22.00 -5.94
C LYS A 334 -6.56 -22.52 -7.09
N ASP A 335 -7.87 -22.61 -6.87
CA ASP A 335 -8.85 -23.24 -7.76
C ASP A 335 -10.01 -22.30 -8.14
N GLY A 336 -9.78 -20.98 -8.08
CA GLY A 336 -10.76 -19.99 -8.50
C GLY A 336 -11.88 -19.74 -7.49
N GLY A 337 -11.63 -20.04 -6.22
CA GLY A 337 -12.52 -19.73 -5.11
C GLY A 337 -13.41 -20.89 -4.65
N ILE A 338 -13.16 -22.11 -5.14
CA ILE A 338 -13.89 -23.33 -4.74
C ILE A 338 -13.43 -23.78 -3.35
N THR A 339 -12.12 -23.83 -3.12
CA THR A 339 -11.52 -24.14 -1.82
C THR A 339 -10.59 -23.03 -1.35
N TRP A 340 -10.47 -22.88 -0.03
CA TRP A 340 -9.77 -21.77 0.61
C TRP A 340 -8.85 -22.29 1.72
N GLU A 341 -7.62 -21.80 1.73
CA GLU A 341 -6.64 -22.03 2.79
C GLU A 341 -6.32 -20.70 3.47
N THR A 342 -6.33 -20.67 4.80
CA THR A 342 -6.00 -19.45 5.54
C THR A 342 -4.49 -19.20 5.49
N ALA A 343 -4.12 -18.05 4.92
CA ALA A 343 -2.74 -17.58 4.87
C ALA A 343 -2.29 -17.08 6.25
N ARG A 344 -0.99 -17.20 6.55
CA ARG A 344 -0.42 -16.55 7.74
C ARG A 344 -0.28 -15.05 7.47
N LEU A 345 -0.71 -14.23 8.41
CA LEU A 345 -0.42 -12.79 8.37
C LEU A 345 1.04 -12.57 8.82
N GLY A 346 1.72 -11.63 8.16
CA GLY A 346 3.01 -11.12 8.60
C GLY A 346 2.88 -10.30 9.89
N LYS A 347 3.96 -9.64 10.30
CA LYS A 347 3.91 -8.71 11.44
C LYS A 347 2.93 -7.57 11.11
N GLN A 348 1.84 -7.50 11.87
CA GLN A 348 0.85 -6.45 11.71
C GLN A 348 1.34 -5.13 12.33
N GLY A 349 1.02 -4.03 11.66
CA GLY A 349 1.23 -2.66 12.16
C GLY A 349 -0.05 -2.09 12.76
N ASP A 350 -0.24 -0.79 12.58
CA ASP A 350 -1.43 -0.07 13.02
C ASP A 350 -2.70 -0.53 12.28
N THR A 351 -3.85 -0.15 12.83
CA THR A 351 -5.15 -0.27 12.13
C THR A 351 -5.18 0.63 10.89
N LYS A 352 -5.94 0.26 9.85
CA LYS A 352 -6.01 1.03 8.58
C LYS A 352 -4.64 1.17 7.89
N ALA A 353 -3.79 0.16 8.04
CA ALA A 353 -2.49 0.01 7.38
C ALA A 353 -2.45 -1.21 6.44
N LEU A 354 -1.47 -1.26 5.55
CA LEU A 354 -1.20 -2.47 4.78
C LEU A 354 -0.77 -3.62 5.71
N THR A 355 -1.35 -4.80 5.50
CA THR A 355 -0.99 -6.06 6.12
C THR A 355 -0.46 -7.02 5.07
N ARG A 356 0.72 -7.59 5.31
CA ARG A 356 1.32 -8.61 4.45
C ARG A 356 0.75 -9.99 4.83
N PHE A 357 0.47 -10.85 3.85
CA PHE A 357 0.12 -12.25 4.09
C PHE A 357 0.99 -13.18 3.25
N TYR A 358 1.12 -14.43 3.70
CA TYR A 358 1.84 -15.48 3.01
C TYR A 358 1.10 -16.82 3.10
N LEU A 359 1.11 -17.58 2.01
CA LEU A 359 0.78 -19.01 2.01
C LEU A 359 1.97 -19.77 1.44
N ASP A 360 2.66 -20.50 2.30
CA ASP A 360 3.74 -21.40 1.91
C ASP A 360 3.11 -22.72 1.41
N THR A 361 3.40 -23.14 0.19
CA THR A 361 2.78 -24.31 -0.47
C THR A 361 3.80 -25.06 -1.32
N GLU A 362 3.46 -26.27 -1.74
CA GLU A 362 4.15 -26.99 -2.81
C GLU A 362 3.37 -26.78 -4.10
N TRP A 363 4.04 -26.33 -5.17
CA TRP A 363 3.47 -26.26 -6.51
C TRP A 363 3.89 -27.50 -7.31
N ASP A 364 2.93 -28.27 -7.81
CA ASP A 364 3.17 -29.49 -8.57
C ASP A 364 3.35 -29.24 -10.09
N GLY A 365 3.31 -27.98 -10.52
CA GLY A 365 3.36 -27.58 -11.93
C GLY A 365 1.99 -27.53 -12.63
N ALA A 366 0.90 -27.85 -11.93
CA ALA A 366 -0.44 -27.73 -12.49
C ALA A 366 -0.89 -26.26 -12.57
N PRO A 367 -1.74 -25.88 -13.55
CA PRO A 367 -2.29 -24.55 -13.60
C PRO A 367 -3.12 -24.22 -12.35
N MET A 368 -3.09 -22.95 -11.94
CA MET A 368 -3.84 -22.46 -10.78
C MET A 368 -4.66 -21.23 -11.14
N LEU A 369 -5.78 -21.06 -10.44
CA LEU A 369 -6.53 -19.82 -10.41
C LEU A 369 -6.39 -19.22 -9.01
N LEU A 370 -5.37 -18.37 -8.86
CA LEU A 370 -5.00 -17.79 -7.58
C LEU A 370 -5.94 -16.65 -7.21
N GLN A 371 -6.52 -16.70 -6.03
CA GLN A 371 -7.33 -15.63 -5.45
C GLN A 371 -6.94 -15.39 -3.99
N ALA A 372 -7.11 -14.16 -3.52
CA ALA A 372 -7.04 -13.83 -2.10
C ALA A 372 -8.28 -13.05 -1.68
N ARG A 373 -8.74 -13.28 -0.44
CA ARG A 373 -9.91 -12.63 0.14
C ARG A 373 -9.63 -12.19 1.57
N ALA A 374 -9.65 -10.88 1.80
CA ALA A 374 -9.46 -10.27 3.11
C ALA A 374 -10.72 -10.29 3.97
N MET A 375 -10.52 -10.34 5.29
CA MET A 375 -11.52 -10.14 6.32
C MET A 375 -10.98 -9.15 7.35
N ASP A 376 -11.79 -8.19 7.77
CA ASP A 376 -11.43 -7.23 8.81
C ASP A 376 -12.10 -7.51 10.15
N ASP A 377 -11.82 -6.67 11.15
CA ASP A 377 -12.33 -6.79 12.52
C ASP A 377 -13.82 -6.44 12.67
N THR A 378 -14.45 -5.89 11.62
CA THR A 378 -15.91 -5.69 11.57
C THR A 378 -16.66 -6.95 11.14
N GLY A 379 -15.93 -7.95 10.62
CA GLY A 379 -16.49 -9.15 10.00
C GLY A 379 -16.83 -8.98 8.52
N TYR A 380 -16.47 -7.85 7.90
CA TYR A 380 -16.59 -7.68 6.45
C TYR A 380 -15.67 -8.66 5.73
N VAL A 381 -16.18 -9.29 4.68
CA VAL A 381 -15.44 -10.22 3.82
C VAL A 381 -15.38 -9.61 2.43
N GLN A 382 -14.17 -9.51 1.87
CA GLN A 382 -13.95 -8.97 0.53
C GLN A 382 -14.81 -9.70 -0.52
N PRO A 383 -15.62 -8.98 -1.31
CA PRO A 383 -16.58 -9.58 -2.25
C PRO A 383 -15.92 -10.05 -3.54
N THR A 384 -16.58 -10.96 -4.26
CA THR A 384 -16.25 -11.21 -5.68
C THR A 384 -16.64 -9.99 -6.52
N LYS A 385 -16.13 -9.93 -7.76
CA LYS A 385 -16.49 -8.85 -8.68
C LYS A 385 -17.95 -8.93 -9.11
N GLU A 386 -18.47 -10.13 -9.31
CA GLU A 386 -19.88 -10.37 -9.61
C GLU A 386 -20.78 -9.80 -8.50
N GLN A 387 -20.48 -10.10 -7.23
CA GLN A 387 -21.22 -9.56 -6.09
C GLN A 387 -21.21 -8.02 -6.04
N LEU A 388 -20.10 -7.38 -6.41
CA LEU A 388 -20.05 -5.92 -6.53
C LEU A 388 -20.87 -5.40 -7.71
N ARG A 389 -20.76 -6.01 -8.89
CA ARG A 389 -21.50 -5.62 -10.09
C ARG A 389 -23.01 -5.79 -9.92
N GLU A 390 -23.46 -6.84 -9.25
CA GLU A 390 -24.89 -7.03 -8.92
C GLU A 390 -25.49 -5.84 -8.13
N GLN A 391 -24.66 -5.17 -7.32
CA GLN A 391 -25.10 -4.05 -6.48
C GLN A 391 -24.83 -2.67 -7.10
N ARG A 392 -23.78 -2.55 -7.92
CA ARG A 392 -23.24 -1.25 -8.37
C ARG A 392 -23.19 -1.08 -9.89
N GLY A 393 -23.42 -2.14 -10.65
CA GLY A 393 -23.14 -2.20 -12.08
C GLY A 393 -21.63 -2.09 -12.38
N GLU A 394 -21.31 -1.77 -13.63
CA GLU A 394 -19.93 -1.63 -14.11
C GLU A 394 -19.43 -0.18 -14.13
N ASN A 395 -20.30 0.79 -13.85
CA ASN A 395 -20.04 2.22 -14.03
C ASN A 395 -19.69 2.98 -12.74
N ALA A 396 -19.51 2.28 -11.62
CA ALA A 396 -19.21 2.92 -10.33
C ALA A 396 -17.86 3.68 -10.33
N VAL A 397 -16.93 3.34 -11.25
CA VAL A 397 -15.57 3.92 -11.43
C VAL A 397 -14.63 3.70 -10.24
N TYR A 398 -15.07 4.00 -9.02
CA TYR A 398 -14.30 3.98 -7.80
C TYR A 398 -14.69 2.79 -6.90
N HIS A 399 -13.95 2.59 -5.80
CA HIS A 399 -14.24 1.59 -4.76
C HIS A 399 -14.38 0.15 -5.27
N ASN A 400 -13.57 -0.23 -6.26
CA ASN A 400 -13.49 -1.62 -6.70
C ASN A 400 -12.57 -2.41 -5.74
N ASN A 401 -13.16 -3.11 -4.78
CA ASN A 401 -12.43 -4.00 -3.87
C ASN A 401 -12.64 -5.49 -4.18
N CYS A 402 -13.04 -5.84 -5.40
CA CYS A 402 -13.28 -7.23 -5.74
C CYS A 402 -12.06 -8.13 -5.54
N ILE A 403 -12.30 -9.42 -5.33
CA ILE A 403 -11.27 -10.46 -5.37
C ILE A 403 -10.62 -10.47 -6.76
N GLN A 404 -9.30 -10.29 -6.80
CA GLN A 404 -8.48 -10.47 -7.99
C GLN A 404 -8.22 -11.96 -8.26
N THR A 405 -8.20 -12.35 -9.54
CA THR A 405 -7.79 -13.70 -9.96
C THR A 405 -6.55 -13.64 -10.85
N TRP A 406 -5.54 -14.45 -10.55
CA TRP A 406 -4.42 -14.71 -11.46
C TRP A 406 -4.51 -16.14 -11.99
N TYR A 407 -4.58 -16.30 -13.31
CA TYR A 407 -4.37 -17.61 -13.93
C TYR A 407 -2.88 -17.85 -14.08
N VAL A 408 -2.36 -18.87 -13.37
CA VAL A 408 -0.97 -19.32 -13.51
C VAL A 408 -0.97 -20.56 -14.39
N ASP A 409 -0.24 -20.52 -15.50
CA ASP A 409 -0.13 -21.64 -16.44
C ASP A 409 0.95 -22.66 -16.03
N VAL A 410 1.10 -23.72 -16.83
CA VAL A 410 2.11 -24.78 -16.61
C VAL A 410 3.55 -24.30 -16.77
N GLU A 411 3.78 -23.14 -17.41
CA GLU A 411 5.09 -22.51 -17.55
C GLU A 411 5.40 -21.57 -16.37
N GLY A 412 4.46 -21.41 -15.42
CA GLY A 412 4.57 -20.49 -14.30
C GLY A 412 4.29 -19.03 -14.64
N LYS A 413 3.79 -18.74 -15.85
CA LYS A 413 3.37 -17.40 -16.24
C LYS A 413 1.99 -17.12 -15.69
N ALA A 414 1.79 -15.90 -15.19
CA ALA A 414 0.52 -15.47 -14.63
C ALA A 414 -0.17 -14.44 -15.54
N GLU A 415 -1.49 -14.53 -15.64
CA GLU A 415 -2.32 -13.61 -16.41
C GLU A 415 -3.47 -13.06 -15.56
N ASN A 416 -3.82 -11.79 -15.80
CA ASN A 416 -5.04 -11.20 -15.29
C ASN A 416 -6.27 -11.81 -15.98
N VAL A 417 -7.15 -12.43 -15.21
CA VAL A 417 -8.37 -13.05 -15.74
C VAL A 417 -9.58 -12.72 -14.87
N GLU A 418 -10.76 -12.81 -15.47
CA GLU A 418 -12.01 -12.94 -14.72
C GLU A 418 -12.45 -14.40 -14.73
N VAL A 419 -12.94 -14.88 -13.58
CA VAL A 419 -13.65 -16.14 -13.48
C VAL A 419 -15.08 -15.82 -13.06
N SER A 420 -16.03 -16.40 -13.79
CA SER A 420 -17.48 -16.31 -13.53
C SER A 420 -17.93 -17.45 -12.64
#